data_AF-A0A382SDX7-F1
#
_entry.id   AF-A0A382SDX7-F1
#
_cell.length_a   1.000
_cell.length_b   1.000
_cell.length_c   1.000
_cell.angle_alpha   90.00
_cell.angle_beta   90.00
_cell.angle_gamma   90.00
#
_symmetry.space_group_name_H-M   'P 1'
#
loop_
_entity.id
_entity.type
_entity.pdbx_description
1 polymer ?
#
loop_
_entity_poly.entity_id
_entity_poly.type
_entity_poly.pdbx_seq_one_letter_code
_entity_poly.pdbx_strand_id
1 'polypeptide(L)'
;IKRTTPIHSWHLNNKALFEDVGQWKRAWFYPQGNENMLSAVNREVKATRDSLGILDASTLGKIDIKGRDASEFLNRVYTNAWSKLVIGKCRYGVMLGDDGMVIDDGVTTRIDEYHYVMTTTTGNAASVMSKLEDWLQTEWPELQVYLTSITEQFGTISLNGPNSRKVMQKLSPSHDFSKENFPHMSFQNVIFDDINCRVMRISFTGELCYEINVPSSYANHLWKNCIEEGKEFNITPYGTEAMHVLRAEKGFIIVGQETDGSITPIDLDMDWIVSKKKYDFIGKRALYRSDTIKNDRKQLVGILTKDPLEVL
;
A
#
# COMPACT_ATOMS: atom_id res chain seq x y z
N ILE A 1 -10.61 -11.67 -18.66
CA ILE A 1 -9.74 -12.56 -17.86
C ILE A 1 -10.05 -12.32 -16.40
N LYS A 2 -10.25 -13.38 -15.59
CA LYS A 2 -10.48 -13.29 -14.14
C LYS A 2 -9.15 -13.61 -13.43
N ARG A 3 -8.60 -12.67 -12.66
CA ARG A 3 -7.34 -12.84 -11.90
C ARG A 3 -7.65 -13.15 -10.43
N THR A 4 -6.87 -14.04 -9.83
CA THR A 4 -7.04 -14.51 -8.44
C THR A 4 -5.69 -14.67 -7.78
N THR A 5 -5.57 -14.30 -6.51
CA THR A 5 -4.32 -14.41 -5.76
C THR A 5 -4.00 -15.87 -5.40
N PRO A 6 -2.76 -16.20 -5.00
CA PRO A 6 -2.44 -17.53 -4.48
C PRO A 6 -3.25 -17.94 -3.22
N ILE A 7 -3.82 -16.96 -2.50
CA ILE A 7 -4.59 -17.15 -1.27
C ILE A 7 -6.10 -17.34 -1.59
N HIS A 8 -6.51 -17.20 -2.85
CA HIS A 8 -7.92 -17.22 -3.27
C HIS A 8 -8.71 -18.46 -2.83
N SER A 9 -8.07 -19.64 -2.83
CA SER A 9 -8.72 -20.88 -2.35
C SER A 9 -9.08 -20.82 -0.87
N TRP A 10 -8.24 -20.18 -0.04
CA TRP A 10 -8.54 -19.95 1.36
C TRP A 10 -9.73 -19.01 1.52
N HIS A 11 -9.77 -17.91 0.75
CA HIS A 11 -10.88 -16.95 0.78
C HIS A 11 -12.22 -17.62 0.45
N LEU A 12 -12.26 -18.46 -0.60
CA LEU A 12 -13.46 -19.22 -0.97
C LEU A 12 -13.91 -20.18 0.15
N ASN A 13 -12.97 -20.94 0.70
CA ASN A 13 -13.27 -21.91 1.77
C ASN A 13 -13.72 -21.25 3.07
N ASN A 14 -13.35 -19.97 3.29
CA ASN A 14 -13.74 -19.17 4.44
C ASN A 14 -14.86 -18.16 4.09
N LYS A 15 -15.64 -18.45 3.04
CA LYS A 15 -16.88 -17.74 2.69
C LYS A 15 -16.71 -16.24 2.45
N ALA A 16 -15.53 -15.81 1.99
CA ALA A 16 -15.35 -14.44 1.53
C ALA A 16 -16.37 -14.13 0.42
N LEU A 17 -16.99 -12.96 0.50
CA LEU A 17 -17.61 -12.36 -0.68
C LEU A 17 -16.55 -11.56 -1.43
N PHE A 18 -16.72 -11.38 -2.74
CA PHE A 18 -15.69 -10.79 -3.59
C PHE A 18 -16.22 -9.60 -4.36
N GLU A 19 -15.36 -8.59 -4.51
CA GLU A 19 -15.57 -7.48 -5.44
C GLU A 19 -14.63 -7.61 -6.64
N ASP A 20 -14.97 -6.90 -7.72
CA ASP A 20 -14.16 -6.76 -8.91
C ASP A 20 -13.30 -5.50 -8.82
N VAL A 21 -12.00 -5.66 -8.60
CA VAL A 21 -11.02 -4.57 -8.66
C VAL A 21 -10.26 -4.68 -9.97
N GLY A 22 -10.80 -4.05 -11.00
CA GLY A 22 -10.38 -4.27 -12.38
C GLY A 22 -10.64 -5.72 -12.79
N GLN A 23 -9.57 -6.48 -13.04
CA GLN A 23 -9.67 -7.91 -13.37
C GLN A 23 -9.49 -8.84 -12.17
N TRP A 24 -9.15 -8.31 -10.98
CA TRP A 24 -8.90 -9.09 -9.78
C TRP A 24 -10.19 -9.35 -9.00
N LYS A 25 -10.36 -10.61 -8.55
CA LYS A 25 -11.29 -10.92 -7.47
C LYS A 25 -10.60 -10.75 -6.12
N ARG A 26 -10.95 -9.68 -5.40
CA ARG A 26 -10.48 -9.43 -4.03
C ARG A 26 -11.58 -9.78 -3.04
N ALA A 27 -11.20 -10.30 -1.88
CA ALA A 27 -12.14 -10.48 -0.79
C ALA A 27 -12.68 -9.10 -0.38
N TRP A 28 -13.99 -8.94 -0.44
CA TRP A 28 -14.71 -7.72 -0.12
C TRP A 28 -14.97 -7.63 1.38
N PHE A 29 -15.51 -8.71 1.96
CA PHE A 29 -15.68 -8.94 3.40
C PHE A 29 -15.95 -10.42 3.68
N TYR A 30 -15.89 -10.83 4.95
CA TYR A 30 -16.04 -12.20 5.45
C TYR A 30 -17.22 -12.29 6.44
N PRO A 31 -18.45 -12.55 5.98
CA PRO A 31 -19.62 -12.64 6.85
C PRO A 31 -19.58 -13.89 7.74
N GLN A 32 -20.06 -13.76 8.98
CA GLN A 32 -20.28 -14.87 9.90
C GLN A 32 -21.78 -15.10 10.14
N GLY A 33 -22.23 -16.36 10.08
CA GLY A 33 -23.64 -16.68 10.29
C GLY A 33 -24.57 -15.95 9.30
N ASN A 34 -25.45 -15.10 9.83
CA ASN A 34 -26.42 -14.32 9.07
C ASN A 34 -26.07 -12.81 9.01
N GLU A 35 -24.81 -12.45 9.24
CA GLU A 35 -24.37 -11.05 9.12
C GLU A 35 -24.62 -10.50 7.72
N ASN A 36 -25.16 -9.29 7.66
CA ASN A 36 -25.10 -8.46 6.46
C ASN A 36 -23.72 -7.79 6.35
N MET A 37 -23.47 -7.15 5.21
CA MET A 37 -22.20 -6.47 4.93
C MET A 37 -21.81 -5.47 6.03
N LEU A 38 -22.72 -4.56 6.41
CA LEU A 38 -22.44 -3.54 7.41
C LEU A 38 -22.02 -4.16 8.76
N SER A 39 -22.72 -5.21 9.20
CA SER A 39 -22.41 -5.89 10.47
C SER A 39 -21.05 -6.59 10.43
N ALA A 40 -20.75 -7.29 9.32
CA ALA A 40 -19.48 -7.97 9.13
C ALA A 40 -18.31 -6.98 9.07
N VAL A 41 -18.45 -5.90 8.31
CA VAL A 41 -17.43 -4.85 8.16
C VAL A 41 -17.19 -4.13 9.49
N ASN A 42 -18.23 -3.77 10.23
CA ASN A 42 -18.07 -3.17 11.56
C ASN A 42 -17.33 -4.11 12.53
N ARG A 43 -17.63 -5.40 12.49
CA ARG A 43 -16.89 -6.41 13.27
C ARG A 43 -15.43 -6.50 12.85
N GLU A 44 -15.15 -6.55 11.55
CA GLU A 44 -13.80 -6.62 10.97
C GLU A 44 -12.93 -5.41 11.33
N VAL A 45 -13.47 -4.20 11.18
CA VAL A 45 -12.82 -2.93 11.53
C VAL A 45 -12.49 -2.91 13.02
N LYS A 46 -13.50 -3.20 13.87
CA LYS A 46 -13.33 -3.21 15.32
C LYS A 46 -12.31 -4.26 15.76
N ALA A 47 -12.39 -5.49 15.25
CA ALA A 47 -11.44 -6.55 15.58
C ALA A 47 -10.00 -6.19 15.20
N THR A 48 -9.80 -5.47 14.08
CA THR A 48 -8.48 -5.01 13.64
C THR A 48 -7.89 -3.98 14.61
N ARG A 49 -8.70 -3.00 15.04
CA ARG A 49 -8.26 -1.96 15.99
C ARG A 49 -8.06 -2.51 17.40
N ASP A 50 -9.00 -3.33 17.88
CA ASP A 50 -8.99 -3.88 19.24
C ASP A 50 -7.89 -4.94 19.41
N SER A 51 -7.54 -5.68 18.35
CA SER A 51 -6.59 -6.79 18.46
C SER A 51 -5.75 -7.04 17.20
N LEU A 52 -6.33 -7.65 16.17
CA LEU A 52 -5.59 -8.16 15.02
C LEU A 52 -6.51 -8.46 13.82
N GLY A 53 -6.22 -7.80 12.70
CA GLY A 53 -6.78 -8.06 11.38
C GLY A 53 -5.72 -8.60 10.41
N ILE A 54 -6.15 -9.36 9.41
CA ILE A 54 -5.31 -9.84 8.31
C ILE A 54 -5.96 -9.59 6.96
N LEU A 55 -5.19 -9.04 6.01
CA LEU A 55 -5.63 -8.68 4.67
C LEU A 55 -4.70 -9.25 3.59
N ASP A 56 -5.30 -9.75 2.51
CA ASP A 56 -4.59 -10.11 1.28
C ASP A 56 -4.33 -8.85 0.44
N ALA A 57 -3.09 -8.37 0.50
CA ALA A 57 -2.61 -7.20 -0.23
C ALA A 57 -1.85 -7.59 -1.52
N SER A 58 -1.91 -8.87 -1.94
CA SER A 58 -1.11 -9.41 -3.06
C SER A 58 -1.37 -8.71 -4.39
N THR A 59 -2.50 -8.01 -4.54
CA THR A 59 -2.90 -7.39 -5.82
C THR A 59 -2.23 -6.05 -6.12
N LEU A 60 -1.56 -5.42 -5.15
CA LEU A 60 -0.83 -4.18 -5.36
C LEU A 60 0.22 -4.37 -6.47
N GLY A 61 0.42 -3.35 -7.30
CA GLY A 61 1.52 -3.37 -8.26
C GLY A 61 2.85 -3.34 -7.52
N LYS A 62 3.84 -4.06 -8.04
CA LYS A 62 5.18 -4.15 -7.43
C LYS A 62 6.23 -4.07 -8.53
N ILE A 63 7.14 -3.12 -8.42
CA ILE A 63 8.20 -2.87 -9.40
C ILE A 63 9.55 -2.93 -8.69
N ASP A 64 10.42 -3.84 -9.15
CA ASP A 64 11.83 -3.90 -8.79
C ASP A 64 12.57 -2.85 -9.61
N ILE A 65 13.26 -1.92 -8.95
CA ILE A 65 13.96 -0.79 -9.57
C ILE A 65 15.43 -0.91 -9.20
N LYS A 66 16.29 -1.10 -10.20
CA LYS A 66 17.73 -1.28 -10.00
C LYS A 66 18.55 -0.36 -10.87
N GLY A 67 19.67 0.11 -10.35
CA GLY A 67 20.66 0.86 -11.12
C GLY A 67 21.19 2.10 -10.41
N ARG A 68 22.30 2.63 -10.92
CA ARG A 68 23.09 3.69 -10.25
C ARG A 68 22.29 4.97 -10.07
N ASP A 69 21.39 5.24 -11.01
CA ASP A 69 20.58 6.45 -11.01
C ASP A 69 19.17 6.23 -10.44
N ALA A 70 18.89 5.08 -9.81
CA ALA A 70 17.55 4.75 -9.29
C ALA A 70 17.01 5.82 -8.33
N SER A 71 17.86 6.36 -7.44
CA SER A 71 17.43 7.42 -6.52
C SER A 71 17.12 8.74 -7.24
N GLU A 72 17.84 9.04 -8.32
CA GLU A 72 17.60 10.25 -9.12
C GLU A 72 16.32 10.09 -9.94
N PHE A 73 16.13 8.93 -10.56
CA PHE A 73 14.88 8.60 -11.23
C PHE A 73 13.66 8.72 -10.30
N LEU A 74 13.74 8.18 -9.09
CA LEU A 74 12.68 8.33 -8.09
C LEU A 74 12.44 9.79 -7.67
N ASN A 75 13.49 10.64 -7.66
CA ASN A 75 13.29 12.08 -7.47
C ASN A 75 12.55 12.70 -8.66
N ARG A 76 12.78 12.28 -9.90
CA ARG A 76 12.03 12.84 -11.04
C ARG A 76 10.57 12.38 -11.05
N VAL A 77 10.32 11.13 -10.65
CA VAL A 77 8.99 10.48 -10.67
C VAL A 77 8.06 10.98 -9.56
N TYR A 78 8.52 10.96 -8.31
CA TYR A 78 7.68 11.30 -7.17
C TYR A 78 7.74 12.79 -6.82
N THR A 79 6.73 13.30 -6.14
CA THR A 79 6.70 14.68 -5.63
C THR A 79 7.73 14.96 -4.54
N ASN A 80 7.99 14.01 -3.65
CA ASN A 80 8.94 14.11 -2.54
C ASN A 80 10.38 13.72 -2.92
N ALA A 81 11.32 13.91 -1.99
CA ALA A 81 12.74 13.62 -2.20
C ALA A 81 13.11 12.18 -1.77
N TRP A 82 14.07 11.57 -2.47
CA TRP A 82 14.49 10.17 -2.31
C TRP A 82 15.98 9.99 -1.99
N SER A 83 16.84 10.96 -2.34
CA SER A 83 18.30 10.89 -2.16
C SER A 83 18.78 10.61 -0.73
N LYS A 84 17.97 10.98 0.27
CA LYS A 84 18.30 10.80 1.70
C LYS A 84 17.58 9.64 2.37
N LEU A 85 16.84 8.81 1.62
CA LEU A 85 16.22 7.62 2.19
C LEU A 85 17.32 6.61 2.54
N VAL A 86 17.41 6.21 3.81
CA VAL A 86 18.42 5.25 4.26
C VAL A 86 18.05 3.83 3.77
N ILE A 87 19.05 2.98 3.51
CA ILE A 87 18.84 1.56 3.21
C ILE A 87 18.07 0.90 4.37
N GLY A 88 17.13 0.01 4.06
CA GLY A 88 16.24 -0.59 5.06
C GLY A 88 15.09 0.33 5.49
N LYS A 89 14.83 1.42 4.77
CA LYS A 89 13.68 2.31 5.02
C LYS A 89 12.71 2.32 3.86
N CYS A 90 11.46 2.57 4.23
CA CYS A 90 10.35 2.78 3.32
C CYS A 90 10.00 4.28 3.29
N ARG A 91 9.39 4.73 2.20
CA ARG A 91 8.82 6.08 2.11
C ARG A 91 7.56 6.02 1.25
N TYR A 92 6.51 6.70 1.72
CA TYR A 92 5.32 6.93 0.93
C TYR A 92 5.58 8.09 -0.06
N GLY A 93 5.05 7.99 -1.27
CA GLY A 93 5.21 8.98 -2.32
C GLY A 93 3.94 9.09 -3.17
N VAL A 94 3.75 10.26 -3.77
CA VAL A 94 2.66 10.56 -4.72
C VAL A 94 3.28 10.85 -6.08
N MET A 95 2.73 10.22 -7.13
CA MET A 95 3.11 10.43 -8.52
C MET A 95 2.08 11.35 -9.20
N LEU A 96 2.57 12.26 -10.03
CA LEU A 96 1.72 13.16 -10.79
C LEU A 96 1.81 12.88 -12.29
N GLY A 97 0.76 13.24 -13.00
CA GLY A 97 0.80 13.46 -14.44
C GLY A 97 1.51 14.78 -14.77
N ASP A 98 1.77 14.99 -16.06
CA ASP A 98 2.38 16.22 -16.58
C ASP A 98 1.54 17.48 -16.30
N ASP A 99 0.23 17.28 -16.07
CA ASP A 99 -0.75 18.28 -15.71
C ASP A 99 -0.79 18.63 -14.21
N GLY A 100 0.01 17.95 -13.37
CA GLY A 100 0.12 18.16 -11.94
C GLY A 100 -0.94 17.41 -11.11
N MET A 101 -1.76 16.57 -11.74
CA MET A 101 -2.82 15.82 -11.07
C MET A 101 -2.30 14.48 -10.57
N VAL A 102 -2.86 13.97 -9.47
CA VAL A 102 -2.46 12.69 -8.88
C VAL A 102 -2.85 11.55 -9.82
N ILE A 103 -1.85 10.75 -10.23
CA ILE A 103 -2.07 9.57 -11.09
C ILE A 103 -1.90 8.26 -10.33
N ASP A 104 -1.04 8.22 -9.32
CA ASP A 104 -0.86 7.07 -8.44
C ASP A 104 -0.11 7.46 -7.17
N ASP A 105 -0.10 6.55 -6.20
CA ASP A 105 0.65 6.67 -4.96
C ASP A 105 1.09 5.30 -4.44
N GLY A 106 1.97 5.30 -3.45
CA GLY A 106 2.40 4.06 -2.82
C GLY A 106 3.66 4.20 -1.99
N VAL A 107 4.16 3.06 -1.53
CA VAL A 107 5.36 2.98 -0.71
C VAL A 107 6.51 2.41 -1.53
N THR A 108 7.64 3.10 -1.54
CA THR A 108 8.89 2.55 -2.10
C THR A 108 9.88 2.28 -0.98
N THR A 109 10.49 1.10 -1.04
CA THR A 109 11.45 0.58 -0.07
C THR A 109 12.84 0.61 -0.66
N ARG A 110 13.81 1.18 0.07
CA ARG A 110 15.24 1.12 -0.31
C ARG A 110 15.85 -0.16 0.24
N ILE A 111 16.08 -1.14 -0.64
CA ILE A 111 16.62 -2.46 -0.30
C ILE A 111 18.13 -2.40 -0.16
N ASP A 112 18.80 -1.68 -1.06
CA ASP A 112 20.26 -1.51 -1.10
C ASP A 112 20.61 -0.13 -1.71
N GLU A 113 21.89 0.16 -1.92
CA GLU A 113 22.39 1.42 -2.45
C GLU A 113 21.72 1.79 -3.78
N TYR A 114 21.60 0.81 -4.69
CA TYR A 114 21.07 0.93 -6.05
C TYR A 114 19.84 0.06 -6.31
N HIS A 115 19.13 -0.34 -5.25
CA HIS A 115 18.00 -1.27 -5.36
C HIS A 115 16.81 -0.80 -4.53
N TYR A 116 15.69 -0.59 -5.21
CA TYR A 116 14.43 -0.18 -4.63
C TYR A 116 13.31 -1.12 -5.06
N VAL A 117 12.28 -1.22 -4.23
CA VAL A 117 11.02 -1.90 -4.56
C VAL A 117 9.89 -0.94 -4.33
N MET A 118 9.17 -0.61 -5.40
CA MET A 118 8.02 0.28 -5.40
C MET A 118 6.73 -0.52 -5.34
N THR A 119 5.79 -0.09 -4.51
CA THR A 119 4.39 -0.51 -4.61
C THR A 119 3.53 0.59 -5.23
N THR A 120 2.51 0.20 -5.98
CA THR A 120 1.53 1.06 -6.64
C THR A 120 0.12 0.59 -6.27
N THR A 121 -0.91 1.37 -6.59
CA THR A 121 -2.28 0.88 -6.45
C THR A 121 -2.54 -0.37 -7.32
N THR A 122 -3.52 -1.18 -6.94
CA THR A 122 -3.91 -2.40 -7.69
C THR A 122 -4.34 -2.08 -9.12
N GLY A 123 -5.12 -1.00 -9.30
CA GLY A 123 -5.69 -0.63 -10.60
C GLY A 123 -4.65 -0.07 -11.58
N ASN A 124 -3.64 0.63 -11.07
CA ASN A 124 -2.67 1.34 -11.91
C ASN A 124 -1.32 0.64 -12.05
N ALA A 125 -1.17 -0.60 -11.56
CA ALA A 125 0.08 -1.35 -11.64
C ALA A 125 0.71 -1.38 -13.05
N ALA A 126 -0.13 -1.61 -14.07
CA ALA A 126 0.33 -1.65 -15.46
C ALA A 126 0.60 -0.23 -16.02
N SER A 127 -0.27 0.75 -15.73
CA SER A 127 -0.12 2.11 -16.25
C SER A 127 1.11 2.81 -15.67
N VAL A 128 1.38 2.63 -14.37
CA VAL A 128 2.60 3.14 -13.73
C VAL A 128 3.83 2.52 -14.38
N MET A 129 3.92 1.20 -14.50
CA MET A 129 5.06 0.53 -15.16
C MET A 129 5.30 1.10 -16.57
N SER A 130 4.24 1.22 -17.38
CA SER A 130 4.34 1.77 -18.73
C SER A 130 4.82 3.22 -18.75
N LYS A 131 4.30 4.08 -17.85
CA LYS A 131 4.70 5.49 -17.78
C LYS A 131 6.16 5.64 -17.33
N LEU A 132 6.62 4.81 -16.39
CA LEU A 132 8.02 4.82 -15.95
C LEU A 132 8.97 4.40 -17.08
N GLU A 133 8.62 3.36 -17.84
CA GLU A 133 9.38 2.93 -19.02
C GLU A 133 9.38 4.00 -20.11
N ASP A 134 8.24 4.63 -20.38
CA ASP A 134 8.11 5.73 -21.35
C ASP A 134 9.11 6.85 -21.05
N TRP A 135 9.16 7.34 -19.80
CA TRP A 135 10.13 8.34 -19.37
C TRP A 135 11.58 7.90 -19.52
N LEU A 136 11.91 6.67 -19.11
CA LEU A 136 13.29 6.15 -19.23
C LEU A 136 13.71 5.99 -20.70
N GLN A 137 12.83 5.54 -21.58
CA GLN A 137 13.18 5.26 -22.96
C GLN A 137 13.19 6.50 -23.84
N THR A 138 12.33 7.49 -23.56
CA THR A 138 12.09 8.63 -24.46
C THR A 138 12.70 9.94 -23.99
N GLU A 139 12.76 10.17 -22.67
CA GLU A 139 13.16 11.46 -22.10
C GLU A 139 14.48 11.38 -21.34
N TRP A 140 14.74 10.27 -20.65
CA TRP A 140 15.94 10.06 -19.83
C TRP A 140 16.73 8.78 -20.17
N PRO A 141 17.03 8.51 -21.46
CA PRO A 141 17.74 7.29 -21.87
C PRO A 141 19.18 7.20 -21.33
N GLU A 142 19.72 8.30 -20.80
CA GLU A 142 21.02 8.33 -20.14
C GLU A 142 21.03 7.73 -18.73
N LEU A 143 19.87 7.65 -18.06
CA LEU A 143 19.81 7.13 -16.69
C LEU A 143 20.02 5.62 -16.67
N GLN A 144 20.95 5.16 -15.82
CA GLN A 144 21.20 3.75 -15.60
C GLN A 144 20.18 3.19 -14.61
N VAL A 145 18.95 2.97 -15.08
CA VAL A 145 17.83 2.41 -14.31
C VAL A 145 17.13 1.32 -15.11
N TYR A 146 16.82 0.22 -14.42
CA TYR A 146 16.16 -0.95 -14.98
C TYR A 146 14.95 -1.30 -14.11
N LEU A 147 13.82 -1.48 -14.76
CA LEU A 147 12.54 -1.78 -14.11
C LEU A 147 12.16 -3.24 -14.38
N THR A 148 11.60 -3.91 -13.39
CA THR A 148 11.03 -5.24 -13.56
C THR A 148 9.76 -5.34 -12.75
N SER A 149 8.63 -5.63 -13.41
CA SER A 149 7.41 -5.94 -12.66
C SER A 149 7.59 -7.25 -11.91
N ILE A 150 7.47 -7.18 -10.59
CA ILE A 150 7.46 -8.32 -9.67
C ILE A 150 6.09 -8.47 -9.01
N THR A 151 5.05 -7.90 -9.62
CA THR A 151 3.67 -7.87 -9.11
C THR A 151 3.16 -9.27 -8.79
N GLU A 152 3.34 -10.21 -9.73
CA GLU A 152 2.87 -11.61 -9.63
C GLU A 152 3.90 -12.51 -8.92
N GLN A 153 5.14 -12.04 -8.75
CA GLN A 153 6.21 -12.81 -8.12
C GLN A 153 6.03 -12.94 -6.60
N PHE A 154 5.37 -11.95 -5.98
CA PHE A 154 5.14 -11.91 -4.55
C PHE A 154 3.65 -11.84 -4.22
N GLY A 155 3.21 -12.74 -3.34
CA GLY A 155 2.01 -12.53 -2.53
C GLY A 155 2.33 -11.60 -1.35
N THR A 156 1.32 -10.90 -0.85
CA THR A 156 1.49 -9.93 0.24
C THR A 156 0.43 -10.15 1.31
N ILE A 157 0.88 -10.40 2.53
CA ILE A 157 0.04 -10.56 3.71
C ILE A 157 0.22 -9.34 4.59
N SER A 158 -0.87 -8.64 4.92
CA SER A 158 -0.84 -7.47 5.78
C SER A 158 -1.46 -7.81 7.14
N LEU A 159 -0.64 -7.84 8.20
CA LEU A 159 -1.08 -8.04 9.58
C LEU A 159 -1.23 -6.69 10.28
N ASN A 160 -2.45 -6.35 10.69
CA ASN A 160 -2.82 -5.01 11.18
C ASN A 160 -3.36 -5.11 12.61
N GLY A 161 -2.94 -4.22 13.51
CA GLY A 161 -3.45 -4.14 14.88
C GLY A 161 -2.38 -4.33 15.95
N PRO A 162 -2.70 -4.05 17.22
CA PRO A 162 -1.75 -4.06 18.33
C PRO A 162 -1.06 -5.42 18.57
N ASN A 163 -1.71 -6.54 18.24
CA ASN A 163 -1.15 -7.88 18.40
C ASN A 163 -0.37 -8.39 17.18
N SER A 164 -0.25 -7.61 16.09
CA SER A 164 0.50 -8.00 14.88
C SER A 164 1.96 -8.38 15.19
N ARG A 165 2.65 -7.61 16.04
CA ARG A 165 4.03 -7.93 16.47
C ARG A 165 4.12 -9.28 17.18
N LYS A 166 3.13 -9.64 18.01
CA LYS A 166 3.15 -10.92 18.73
C LYS A 166 3.11 -12.09 17.75
N VAL A 167 2.24 -12.01 16.74
CA VAL A 167 2.19 -13.01 15.67
C VAL A 167 3.49 -13.07 14.88
N MET A 168 4.05 -11.93 14.50
CA MET A 168 5.37 -11.88 13.84
C MET A 168 6.47 -12.57 14.66
N GLN A 169 6.49 -12.35 15.98
CA GLN A 169 7.44 -12.98 16.90
C GLN A 169 7.24 -14.50 17.00
N LYS A 170 5.99 -14.99 16.97
CA LYS A 170 5.71 -16.44 16.97
C LYS A 170 6.16 -17.11 15.66
N LEU A 171 5.95 -16.44 14.53
CA LEU A 171 6.32 -16.94 13.21
C LEU A 171 7.85 -16.89 12.96
N SER A 172 8.57 -15.96 13.59
CA SER A 172 10.04 -15.86 13.50
C SER A 172 10.65 -15.58 14.88
N PRO A 173 10.78 -16.60 15.76
CA PRO A 173 11.17 -16.41 17.16
C PRO A 173 12.56 -15.80 17.37
N SER A 174 13.47 -15.97 16.42
CA SER A 174 14.84 -15.44 16.49
C SER A 174 14.98 -14.01 15.98
N HIS A 175 13.97 -13.47 15.31
CA HIS A 175 14.00 -12.11 14.78
C HIS A 175 13.48 -11.10 15.81
N ASP A 176 14.10 -9.92 15.88
CA ASP A 176 13.74 -8.88 16.83
C ASP A 176 12.79 -7.85 16.19
N PHE A 177 11.51 -7.92 16.57
CA PHE A 177 10.47 -7.00 16.12
C PHE A 177 10.20 -5.84 17.09
N SER A 178 11.09 -5.57 18.04
CA SER A 178 10.99 -4.44 18.97
C SER A 178 10.88 -3.10 18.22
N LYS A 179 10.35 -2.09 18.90
CA LYS A 179 10.13 -0.77 18.28
C LYS A 179 11.45 -0.12 17.88
N GLU A 180 12.51 -0.43 18.62
CA GLU A 180 13.86 0.08 18.48
C GLU A 180 14.54 -0.53 17.25
N ASN A 181 14.45 -1.86 17.08
CA ASN A 181 15.13 -2.55 15.98
C ASN A 181 14.31 -2.62 14.69
N PHE A 182 12.97 -2.63 14.79
CA PHE A 182 12.06 -2.60 13.65
C PHE A 182 11.11 -1.38 13.73
N PRO A 183 11.63 -0.13 13.62
CA PRO A 183 10.83 1.09 13.72
C PRO A 183 9.85 1.28 12.56
N HIS A 184 8.88 2.18 12.70
CA HIS A 184 7.95 2.52 11.63
C HIS A 184 8.68 2.98 10.34
N MET A 185 8.11 2.68 9.16
CA MET A 185 8.73 2.89 7.83
C MET A 185 10.10 2.19 7.68
N SER A 186 10.27 0.99 8.24
CA SER A 186 11.46 0.18 8.00
C SER A 186 11.16 -1.11 7.27
N PHE A 187 12.22 -1.68 6.74
CA PHE A 187 12.23 -2.91 5.96
C PHE A 187 13.33 -3.82 6.50
N GLN A 188 13.00 -5.11 6.62
CA GLN A 188 13.98 -6.16 6.90
C GLN A 188 13.63 -7.41 6.09
N ASN A 189 14.66 -8.18 5.71
CA ASN A 189 14.48 -9.55 5.27
C ASN A 189 14.30 -10.43 6.51
N VAL A 190 13.25 -11.25 6.53
CA VAL A 190 12.88 -12.10 7.66
C VAL A 190 12.59 -13.50 7.15
N ILE A 191 13.05 -14.51 7.87
CA ILE A 191 12.82 -15.91 7.53
C ILE A 191 11.59 -16.41 8.29
N PHE A 192 10.62 -16.97 7.56
CA PHE A 192 9.47 -17.71 8.09
C PHE A 192 9.48 -19.10 7.46
N ASP A 193 9.56 -20.17 8.26
CA ASP A 193 9.67 -21.56 7.77
C ASP A 193 10.69 -21.74 6.64
N ASP A 194 11.92 -21.27 6.84
CA ASP A 194 13.01 -21.28 5.84
C ASP A 194 12.76 -20.47 4.56
N ILE A 195 11.65 -19.72 4.48
CA ILE A 195 11.32 -18.83 3.37
C ILE A 195 11.80 -17.41 3.69
N ASN A 196 12.70 -16.89 2.86
CA ASN A 196 13.15 -15.50 2.98
C ASN A 196 12.08 -14.55 2.44
N CYS A 197 11.49 -13.76 3.34
CA CYS A 197 10.43 -12.82 3.05
C CYS A 197 10.89 -11.38 3.25
N ARG A 198 10.31 -10.49 2.46
CA ARG A 198 10.49 -9.04 2.56
C ARG A 198 9.43 -8.49 3.51
N VAL A 199 9.82 -7.98 4.67
CA VAL A 199 8.88 -7.44 5.67
C VAL A 199 9.02 -5.93 5.75
N MET A 200 7.91 -5.22 5.59
CA MET A 200 7.84 -3.77 5.76
C MET A 200 6.94 -3.42 6.94
N ARG A 201 7.39 -2.55 7.84
CA ARG A 201 6.56 -1.98 8.91
C ARG A 201 5.92 -0.68 8.42
N ILE A 202 4.85 -0.85 7.63
CA ILE A 202 4.07 0.21 6.99
C ILE A 202 2.59 -0.05 7.25
N SER A 203 1.78 1.01 7.29
CA SER A 203 0.36 0.90 7.67
C SER A 203 -0.52 1.80 6.81
N PHE A 204 -1.56 1.20 6.25
CA PHE A 204 -2.65 1.92 5.58
C PHE A 204 -3.91 2.01 6.47
N THR A 205 -3.85 1.45 7.68
CA THR A 205 -4.97 1.44 8.65
C THR A 205 -4.73 2.41 9.81
N GLY A 206 -3.51 2.94 9.95
CA GLY A 206 -3.05 3.72 11.11
C GLY A 206 -2.66 2.86 12.32
N GLU A 207 -2.89 1.56 12.26
CA GLU A 207 -2.46 0.60 13.30
C GLU A 207 -1.00 0.19 13.13
N LEU A 208 -0.45 -0.49 14.15
CA LEU A 208 0.77 -1.27 13.97
C LEU A 208 0.54 -2.31 12.88
N CYS A 209 1.35 -2.26 11.82
CA CYS A 209 1.20 -3.15 10.68
C CYS A 209 2.54 -3.68 10.17
N TYR A 210 2.52 -4.94 9.74
CA TYR A 210 3.60 -5.60 9.02
C TYR A 210 3.04 -6.14 7.69
N GLU A 211 3.59 -5.66 6.58
CA GLU A 211 3.35 -6.23 5.25
C GLU A 211 4.46 -7.20 4.90
N ILE A 212 4.08 -8.43 4.59
CA ILE A 212 5.00 -9.54 4.31
C ILE A 212 4.87 -9.90 2.84
N ASN A 213 5.87 -9.49 2.05
CA ASN A 213 6.07 -9.92 0.69
C ASN A 213 6.78 -11.28 0.68
N VAL A 214 6.05 -12.31 0.28
CA VAL A 214 6.48 -13.71 0.24
C VAL A 214 6.39 -14.22 -1.21
N PRO A 215 7.31 -15.07 -1.70
CA PRO A 215 7.19 -15.61 -3.05
C PRO A 215 5.82 -16.28 -3.23
N SER A 216 5.14 -15.99 -4.35
CA SER A 216 3.72 -16.31 -4.54
C SER A 216 3.36 -17.78 -4.29
N SER A 217 4.27 -18.72 -4.57
CA SER A 217 4.10 -20.15 -4.30
C SER A 217 3.90 -20.49 -2.81
N TYR A 218 4.39 -19.66 -1.90
CA TYR A 218 4.31 -19.87 -0.45
C TYR A 218 3.27 -18.96 0.24
N ALA A 219 2.63 -18.05 -0.49
CA ALA A 219 1.73 -17.07 0.12
C ALA A 219 0.54 -17.72 0.86
N ASN A 220 -0.06 -18.77 0.29
CA ASN A 220 -1.16 -19.48 0.96
C ASN A 220 -0.71 -20.26 2.21
N HIS A 221 0.53 -20.75 2.21
CA HIS A 221 1.13 -21.41 3.38
C HIS A 221 1.31 -20.41 4.52
N LEU A 222 2.00 -19.30 4.24
CA LEU A 222 2.24 -18.27 5.25
C LEU A 222 0.93 -17.64 5.74
N TRP A 223 -0.07 -17.45 4.88
CA TRP A 223 -1.39 -16.97 5.27
C TRP A 223 -2.03 -17.86 6.34
N LYS A 224 -2.03 -19.18 6.12
CA LYS A 224 -2.60 -20.14 7.07
C LYS A 224 -1.84 -20.13 8.40
N ASN A 225 -0.51 -20.01 8.37
CA ASN A 225 0.29 -19.92 9.59
C ASN A 225 -0.01 -18.65 10.37
N CYS A 226 -0.15 -17.50 9.70
CA CYS A 226 -0.58 -16.27 10.34
C CYS A 226 -1.95 -16.43 11.02
N ILE A 227 -2.91 -17.07 10.34
CA ILE A 227 -4.23 -17.36 10.90
C ILE A 227 -4.12 -18.27 12.13
N GLU A 228 -3.33 -19.34 12.07
CA GLU A 228 -3.14 -20.28 13.18
C GLU A 228 -2.54 -19.59 14.41
N GLU A 229 -1.41 -18.91 14.23
CA GLU A 229 -0.69 -18.22 15.31
C GLU A 229 -1.46 -17.02 15.86
N GLY A 230 -2.36 -16.44 15.06
CA GLY A 230 -3.21 -15.33 15.43
C GLY A 230 -4.49 -15.71 16.18
N LYS A 231 -4.84 -17.00 16.29
CA LYS A 231 -6.11 -17.45 16.90
C LYS A 231 -6.30 -16.96 18.33
N GLU A 232 -5.25 -17.00 19.15
CA GLU A 232 -5.31 -16.52 20.55
C GLU A 232 -5.58 -15.00 20.66
N PHE A 233 -5.32 -14.26 19.59
CA PHE A 233 -5.58 -12.83 19.48
C PHE A 233 -6.85 -12.52 18.69
N ASN A 234 -7.70 -13.53 18.43
CA ASN A 234 -8.91 -13.37 17.63
C ASN A 234 -8.63 -12.73 16.25
N ILE A 235 -7.57 -13.21 15.58
CA ILE A 235 -7.21 -12.75 14.23
C ILE A 235 -8.42 -12.80 13.30
N THR A 236 -8.76 -11.65 12.74
CA THR A 236 -9.95 -11.51 11.90
C THR A 236 -9.54 -11.21 10.46
N PRO A 237 -9.81 -12.11 9.49
CA PRO A 237 -9.65 -11.77 8.08
C PRO A 237 -10.62 -10.65 7.73
N TYR A 238 -10.12 -9.64 7.03
CA TYR A 238 -10.94 -8.53 6.56
C TYR A 238 -10.68 -8.24 5.09
N GLY A 239 -11.71 -7.75 4.42
CA GLY A 239 -11.65 -7.47 2.99
C GLY A 239 -11.41 -6.01 2.65
N THR A 240 -11.64 -5.66 1.39
CA THR A 240 -11.43 -4.29 0.90
C THR A 240 -12.39 -3.27 1.51
N GLU A 241 -13.59 -3.67 1.93
CA GLU A 241 -14.51 -2.71 2.53
C GLU A 241 -14.03 -2.24 3.91
N ALA A 242 -13.66 -3.18 4.78
CA ALA A 242 -13.07 -2.84 6.08
C ALA A 242 -11.73 -2.09 5.91
N MET A 243 -10.94 -2.41 4.86
CA MET A 243 -9.76 -1.63 4.49
C MET A 243 -10.13 -0.17 4.15
N HIS A 244 -11.20 0.07 3.40
CA HIS A 244 -11.68 1.41 3.05
C HIS A 244 -12.13 2.20 4.28
N VAL A 245 -12.81 1.58 5.24
CA VAL A 245 -13.17 2.23 6.50
C VAL A 245 -11.92 2.59 7.30
N LEU A 246 -11.03 1.62 7.52
CA LEU A 246 -9.82 1.81 8.35
C LEU A 246 -8.90 2.93 7.84
N ARG A 247 -8.73 3.05 6.51
CA ARG A 247 -7.92 4.11 5.90
C ARG A 247 -8.63 5.46 5.91
N ALA A 248 -9.96 5.48 5.72
CA ALA A 248 -10.75 6.70 5.72
C ALA A 248 -10.79 7.35 7.11
N GLU A 249 -10.84 6.56 8.19
CA GLU A 249 -10.69 7.04 9.58
C GLU A 249 -9.35 7.74 9.84
N LYS A 250 -8.33 7.51 8.99
CA LYS A 250 -7.02 8.19 9.05
C LYS A 250 -6.89 9.33 8.04
N GLY A 251 -7.89 9.55 7.19
CA GLY A 251 -7.82 10.52 6.10
C GLY A 251 -6.87 10.12 4.97
N PHE A 252 -6.51 8.84 4.86
CA PHE A 252 -5.69 8.38 3.74
C PHE A 252 -6.54 8.23 2.48
N ILE A 253 -5.96 8.59 1.34
CA ILE A 253 -6.64 8.57 0.05
C ILE A 253 -6.58 7.19 -0.61
N ILE A 254 -7.52 6.94 -1.52
CA ILE A 254 -7.44 5.94 -2.57
C ILE A 254 -7.54 6.68 -3.91
N VAL A 255 -6.51 6.51 -4.73
CA VAL A 255 -6.50 7.06 -6.09
C VAL A 255 -7.67 6.46 -6.89
N GLY A 256 -8.48 7.33 -7.50
CA GLY A 256 -9.73 6.97 -8.18
C GLY A 256 -10.98 7.01 -7.31
N GLN A 257 -10.85 7.16 -5.98
CA GLN A 257 -11.97 7.41 -5.06
C GLN A 257 -11.96 8.86 -4.58
N GLU A 258 -10.89 9.30 -3.90
CA GLU A 258 -10.71 10.70 -3.50
C GLU A 258 -10.09 11.56 -4.62
N THR A 259 -9.64 10.93 -5.70
CA THR A 259 -9.09 11.61 -6.87
C THR A 259 -9.89 11.26 -8.12
N ASP A 260 -10.15 12.26 -8.96
CA ASP A 260 -10.97 12.15 -10.18
C ASP A 260 -10.20 12.58 -11.45
N GLY A 261 -8.87 12.69 -11.35
CA GLY A 261 -8.01 13.24 -12.41
C GLY A 261 -7.93 14.76 -12.43
N SER A 262 -8.62 15.48 -11.54
CA SER A 262 -8.53 16.95 -11.39
C SER A 262 -7.94 17.39 -10.05
N ILE A 263 -7.48 16.43 -9.24
CA ILE A 263 -7.05 16.63 -7.85
C ILE A 263 -5.52 16.63 -7.75
N THR A 264 -4.97 17.66 -7.13
CA THR A 264 -3.53 17.81 -6.83
C THR A 264 -3.21 17.37 -5.40
N PRO A 265 -1.94 17.17 -5.02
CA PRO A 265 -1.59 16.91 -3.62
C PRO A 265 -2.01 18.03 -2.66
N ILE A 266 -2.06 19.28 -3.11
CA ILE A 266 -2.51 20.40 -2.28
C ILE A 266 -4.00 20.25 -1.97
N ASP A 267 -4.80 19.89 -2.97
CA ASP A 267 -6.23 19.63 -2.84
C ASP A 267 -6.55 18.48 -1.85
N LEU A 268 -5.58 17.60 -1.57
CA LEU A 268 -5.70 16.48 -0.64
C LEU A 268 -5.21 16.78 0.78
N ASP A 269 -4.86 18.03 1.09
CA ASP A 269 -4.16 18.42 2.31
C ASP A 269 -2.78 17.72 2.47
N MET A 270 -2.10 17.50 1.34
CA MET A 270 -0.81 16.83 1.25
C MET A 270 0.30 17.74 0.73
N ASP A 271 0.23 19.07 0.91
CA ASP A 271 1.32 20.00 0.54
C ASP A 271 2.67 19.57 1.14
N TRP A 272 2.65 18.92 2.30
CA TRP A 272 3.85 18.41 2.97
C TRP A 272 4.66 17.39 2.14
N ILE A 273 4.03 16.69 1.19
CA ILE A 273 4.72 15.71 0.34
C ILE A 273 5.32 16.35 -0.91
N VAL A 274 4.92 17.57 -1.26
CA VAL A 274 5.39 18.28 -2.44
C VAL A 274 6.73 18.94 -2.14
N SER A 275 7.81 18.47 -2.78
CA SER A 275 9.14 19.02 -2.52
C SER A 275 9.30 20.43 -3.09
N LYS A 276 9.53 21.39 -2.19
CA LYS A 276 9.88 22.78 -2.53
C LYS A 276 11.36 22.95 -2.89
N LYS A 277 12.20 21.96 -2.55
CA LYS A 277 13.67 22.04 -2.67
C LYS A 277 14.23 21.37 -3.92
N LYS A 278 13.54 20.36 -4.45
CA LYS A 278 13.96 19.71 -5.70
C LYS A 278 13.89 20.71 -6.83
N TYR A 279 14.82 20.63 -7.78
CA TYR A 279 14.76 21.47 -8.99
C TYR A 279 13.45 21.21 -9.74
N ASP A 280 13.21 19.95 -10.11
CA ASP A 280 11.99 19.53 -10.82
C ASP A 280 11.52 18.12 -10.42
N PHE A 281 10.30 17.78 -10.83
CA PHE A 281 9.71 16.45 -10.87
C PHE A 281 8.47 16.47 -11.79
N ILE A 282 8.03 15.32 -12.30
CA ILE A 282 6.89 15.23 -13.21
C ILE A 282 5.67 15.93 -12.60
N GLY A 283 5.08 16.87 -13.35
CA GLY A 283 3.91 17.64 -12.93
C GLY A 283 4.20 18.87 -12.05
N LYS A 284 5.43 19.07 -11.54
CA LYS A 284 5.77 20.20 -10.66
C LYS A 284 5.44 21.55 -11.30
N ARG A 285 5.81 21.74 -12.57
CA ARG A 285 5.55 22.98 -13.31
C ARG A 285 4.06 23.31 -13.38
N ALA A 286 3.22 22.29 -13.50
CA ALA A 286 1.78 22.47 -13.65
C ALA A 286 1.09 22.91 -12.35
N LEU A 287 1.69 22.61 -11.19
CA LEU A 287 1.21 23.07 -9.88
C LEU A 287 1.21 24.60 -9.71
N TYR A 288 1.90 25.33 -10.59
CA TYR A 288 1.99 26.80 -10.58
C TYR A 288 1.16 27.47 -11.69
N ARG A 289 0.29 26.72 -12.38
CA ARG A 289 -0.61 27.31 -13.38
C ARG A 289 -1.75 28.05 -12.69
N SER A 290 -2.34 29.01 -13.40
CA SER A 290 -3.40 29.89 -12.87
C SER A 290 -4.58 29.16 -12.27
N ASP A 291 -4.97 27.99 -12.81
CA ASP A 291 -6.06 27.18 -12.25
C ASP A 291 -5.66 26.42 -10.97
N THR A 292 -4.41 25.97 -10.88
CA THR A 292 -3.92 25.18 -9.75
C THR A 292 -3.60 26.03 -8.53
N ILE A 293 -3.28 27.32 -8.72
CA ILE A 293 -2.99 28.25 -7.61
C ILE A 293 -4.24 28.99 -7.09
N LYS A 294 -5.43 28.64 -7.58
CA LYS A 294 -6.70 29.22 -7.12
C LYS A 294 -6.94 28.87 -5.64
N ASN A 295 -7.53 29.80 -4.90
CA ASN A 295 -7.86 29.60 -3.49
C ASN A 295 -9.22 28.89 -3.27
N ASP A 296 -10.02 28.70 -4.33
CA ASP A 296 -11.36 28.11 -4.30
C ASP A 296 -11.41 26.71 -4.93
N ARG A 297 -10.27 26.02 -5.01
CA ARG A 297 -10.22 24.63 -5.45
C ARG A 297 -10.89 23.71 -4.43
N LYS A 298 -11.53 22.65 -4.92
CA LYS A 298 -12.06 21.56 -4.06
C LYS A 298 -10.94 21.05 -3.15
N GLN A 299 -11.21 20.94 -1.85
CA GLN A 299 -10.29 20.37 -0.86
C GLN A 299 -10.90 19.11 -0.24
N LEU A 300 -10.08 18.09 0.01
CA LEU A 300 -10.47 16.90 0.74
C LEU A 300 -10.66 17.26 2.22
N VAL A 301 -11.85 16.96 2.75
CA VAL A 301 -12.21 17.19 4.15
C VAL A 301 -13.00 16.00 4.70
N GLY A 302 -12.93 15.79 6.01
CA GLY A 302 -13.84 14.89 6.71
C GLY A 302 -15.19 15.57 6.95
N ILE A 303 -16.29 14.85 6.72
CA ILE A 303 -17.65 15.33 6.97
C ILE A 303 -18.29 14.44 8.04
N LEU A 304 -18.96 15.07 9.01
CA LEU A 304 -19.74 14.38 10.03
C LEU A 304 -21.22 14.75 9.85
N THR A 305 -22.08 13.74 9.89
CA THR A 305 -23.53 13.91 9.91
C THR A 305 -23.98 14.53 11.24
N LYS A 306 -25.11 15.25 11.22
CA LYS A 306 -25.70 15.79 12.47
C LYS A 306 -26.20 14.68 13.37
N ASP A 307 -26.80 13.64 12.77
CA ASP A 307 -27.12 12.40 13.46
C ASP A 307 -25.94 11.42 13.28
N PRO A 308 -25.19 11.09 14.34
CA PRO A 308 -24.05 10.18 14.25
C PRO A 308 -24.45 8.73 13.90
N LEU A 309 -25.75 8.40 13.88
CA LEU A 309 -26.25 7.09 13.46
C LEU A 309 -26.63 7.03 11.98
N GLU A 310 -26.67 8.17 11.29
CA GLU A 310 -26.96 8.24 9.86
C GLU A 310 -25.68 8.07 9.04
N VAL A 311 -25.67 7.12 8.11
CA VAL A 311 -24.59 6.89 7.13
C VAL A 311 -25.11 7.39 5.77
N LEU A 312 -24.38 8.34 5.16
CA LEU A 312 -24.69 8.94 3.86
C LEU A 312 -24.13 8.12 2.69
#